data_AF-A0A7W8X0C3-F1
#
_entry.id   AF-A0A7W8X0C3-F1
#
_cell.length_a   1.000
_cell.length_b   1.000
_cell.length_c   1.000
_cell.angle_alpha   90.00
_cell.angle_beta   90.00
_cell.angle_gamma   90.00
#
_symmetry.space_group_name_H-M   'P 1'
#
loop_
_entity.id
_entity.type
_entity.pdbx_description
1 polymer ?
#
loop_
_entity_poly.entity_id
_entity_poly.type
_entity_poly.pdbx_seq_one_letter_code
_entity_poly.pdbx_strand_id
1 'polypeptide(L)'
;MNVVLKVGASLASIAAGFLGKKIVDIVWKKSTGKESPNMMDADAQREQSLKQVLAFTVFSSIVMGVIQVLTNRGTQRALQKYNRNLDEV
;
A
#
# COMPACT_ATOMS: atom_id res chain seq x y z
N MET A 1 -24.91 -7.25 6.05
CA MET A 1 -23.48 -7.37 6.44
C MET A 1 -23.32 -6.93 7.88
N ASN A 2 -22.68 -7.76 8.71
CA ASN A 2 -22.55 -7.53 10.15
C ASN A 2 -21.63 -6.33 10.45
N VAL A 3 -22.01 -5.45 11.40
CA VAL A 3 -21.26 -4.22 11.73
C VAL A 3 -19.83 -4.51 12.17
N VAL A 4 -19.61 -5.65 12.83
CA VAL A 4 -18.29 -6.15 13.25
C VAL A 4 -17.34 -6.31 12.05
N LEU A 5 -17.82 -6.84 10.93
CA LEU A 5 -16.99 -7.00 9.73
C LEU A 5 -16.64 -5.65 9.11
N LYS A 6 -17.55 -4.66 9.14
CA LYS A 6 -17.26 -3.31 8.66
C LYS A 6 -16.18 -2.64 9.51
N VAL A 7 -16.30 -2.72 10.84
CA VAL A 7 -15.31 -2.13 11.75
C VAL A 7 -13.96 -2.83 11.62
N GLY A 8 -13.94 -4.16 11.55
CA GLY A 8 -12.72 -4.94 11.33
C GLY A 8 -12.04 -4.60 10.00
N ALA A 9 -12.81 -4.49 8.91
CA ALA A 9 -12.28 -4.10 7.61
C ALA A 9 -11.72 -2.67 7.61
N SER A 10 -12.41 -1.72 8.26
CA SER A 10 -11.92 -0.34 8.39
C SER A 10 -10.61 -0.27 9.18
N LEU A 11 -10.51 -0.98 10.31
CA LEU A 11 -9.29 -1.04 11.12
C LEU A 11 -8.14 -1.68 10.35
N ALA A 12 -8.41 -2.77 9.62
CA ALA A 12 -7.42 -3.41 8.78
C ALA A 12 -6.91 -2.47 7.67
N SER A 13 -7.80 -1.68 7.07
CA SER A 13 -7.44 -0.70 6.05
C SER A 13 -6.53 0.41 6.59
N ILE A 14 -6.83 0.94 7.79
CA ILE A 14 -5.98 1.92 8.47
C ILE A 14 -4.60 1.33 8.76
N ALA A 15 -4.55 0.12 9.32
CA ALA A 15 -3.30 -0.56 9.62
C ALA A 15 -2.48 -0.82 8.34
N ALA A 16 -3.13 -1.24 7.26
CA ALA A 16 -2.49 -1.44 5.96
C ALA A 16 -1.92 -0.12 5.41
N GLY A 17 -2.64 0.99 5.53
CA GLY A 17 -2.15 2.32 5.13
C GLY A 17 -0.89 2.73 5.91
N PHE A 18 -0.88 2.54 7.23
CA PHE A 18 0.28 2.86 8.07
C PHE A 18 1.51 2.00 7.72
N LEU A 19 1.32 0.69 7.55
CA LEU A 19 2.39 -0.21 7.15
C LEU A 19 2.89 0.10 5.73
N GLY A 20 1.98 0.41 4.81
CA GLY A 20 2.29 0.79 3.43
C GLY A 20 3.20 2.02 3.38
N LYS A 21 2.84 3.08 4.12
CA LYS A 21 3.68 4.29 4.26
C LYS A 21 5.09 3.94 4.73
N LYS A 22 5.20 3.18 5.82
CA LYS A 22 6.50 2.82 6.40
C LYS A 22 7.38 2.00 5.44
N ILE A 23 6.79 1.09 4.67
CA ILE A 23 7.49 0.33 3.65
C ILE A 23 8.01 1.25 2.55
N VAL A 24 7.15 2.13 2.01
CA VAL A 24 7.54 3.09 0.97
C VAL A 24 8.69 3.97 1.46
N ASP A 25 8.60 4.52 2.67
CA ASP A 25 9.62 5.38 3.27
C ASP A 25 10.97 4.66 3.44
N ILE A 26 10.95 3.40 3.91
CA ILE A 26 12.16 2.59 4.09
C ILE A 26 12.81 2.30 2.74
N VAL A 27 12.05 1.85 1.75
CA VAL A 27 12.60 1.51 0.44
C VAL A 27 13.11 2.77 -0.27
N TRP A 28 12.41 3.89 -0.12
CA TRP A 28 12.85 5.17 -0.64
C TRP A 28 14.17 5.63 -0.01
N LYS A 29 14.26 5.63 1.33
CA LYS A 29 15.48 5.99 2.05
C LYS A 29 16.64 5.08 1.69
N LYS A 30 16.38 3.78 1.51
CA LYS A 30 17.40 2.81 1.07
C LYS A 30 17.87 3.06 -0.36
N SER A 31 16.97 3.48 -1.25
CA SER A 31 17.27 3.70 -2.68
C SER A 31 17.97 5.04 -2.92
N THR A 32 17.51 6.11 -2.27
CA THR A 32 17.98 7.49 -2.53
C THR A 32 18.94 8.03 -1.47
N GLY A 33 19.04 7.38 -0.30
CA GLY A 33 19.78 7.88 0.85
C GLY A 33 19.14 9.08 1.55
N LYS A 34 17.96 9.54 1.09
CA LYS A 34 17.27 10.74 1.58
C LYS A 34 15.89 10.37 2.11
N GLU A 35 15.33 11.24 2.95
CA GLU A 35 13.95 11.04 3.41
C GLU A 35 12.95 11.16 2.27
N SER A 36 11.86 10.41 2.44
CA SER A 36 10.70 10.37 1.56
C SER A 36 10.03 11.74 1.53
N PRO A 37 9.71 12.30 0.35
CA PRO A 37 8.98 13.56 0.26
C PRO A 37 7.61 13.41 0.94
N ASN A 38 7.30 14.33 1.85
CA ASN A 38 5.95 14.44 2.41
C ASN A 38 4.99 14.93 1.33
N MET A 39 4.35 13.97 0.64
CA MET A 39 3.31 14.25 -0.34
C MET A 39 1.94 14.55 0.29
N MET A 40 1.77 14.40 1.61
CA MET A 40 0.50 14.68 2.28
C MET A 40 0.39 16.13 2.79
N ASP A 41 1.51 16.86 2.85
CA ASP A 41 1.57 18.23 3.36
C ASP A 41 1.78 19.21 2.20
N ALA A 42 0.77 20.00 1.88
CA ALA A 42 0.79 20.93 0.75
C ALA A 42 1.89 22.01 0.89
N ASP A 43 2.21 22.42 2.11
CA ASP A 43 3.28 23.38 2.37
C ASP A 43 4.67 22.75 2.23
N ALA A 44 4.84 21.51 2.69
CA ALA A 44 6.09 20.76 2.48
C ALA A 44 6.32 20.43 0.99
N GLN A 45 5.26 20.25 0.20
CA GLN A 45 5.37 20.05 -1.24
C GLN A 45 5.92 21.29 -1.97
N ARG A 46 5.61 22.50 -1.50
CA ARG A 46 6.11 23.76 -2.12
C ARG A 46 7.61 23.94 -1.91
N GLU A 47 8.13 23.43 -0.80
CA GLU A 47 9.56 23.46 -0.48
C GLU A 47 10.34 22.33 -1.17
N GLN A 48 9.65 21.32 -1.71
CA GLN A 48 10.27 20.18 -2.38
C GLN A 48 10.61 20.47 -3.84
N SER A 49 11.76 19.96 -4.29
CA SER A 49 12.15 20.05 -5.70
C SER A 49 11.22 19.21 -6.58
N LEU A 50 10.75 19.78 -7.70
CA LEU A 50 9.94 19.09 -8.71
C LEU A 50 10.55 17.75 -9.17
N LYS A 51 11.89 17.68 -9.26
CA LYS A 51 12.61 16.46 -9.64
C LYS A 51 12.44 15.35 -8.60
N GLN A 52 12.43 15.70 -7.33
CA GLN A 52 12.30 14.75 -6.22
C GLN A 52 10.86 14.23 -6.10
N VAL A 53 9.87 15.12 -6.27
CA VAL A 53 8.45 14.75 -6.33
C VAL A 53 8.20 13.79 -7.49
N LEU A 54 8.68 14.12 -8.70
CA LEU A 54 8.54 13.24 -9.87
C LEU A 54 9.17 11.86 -9.64
N ALA A 55 10.38 11.81 -9.11
CA ALA A 55 11.05 10.54 -8.80
C ALA A 55 10.27 9.73 -7.76
N PHE A 56 9.71 10.38 -6.74
CA PHE A 56 8.93 9.69 -5.71
C PHE A 56 7.59 9.19 -6.23
N THR A 57 6.94 9.92 -7.11
CA THR A 57 5.69 9.48 -7.76
C THR A 57 5.92 8.24 -8.61
N VAL A 58 6.96 8.23 -9.43
CA VAL A 58 7.31 7.06 -10.27
C VAL A 58 7.68 5.87 -9.40
N PHE A 59 8.46 6.09 -8.35
CA PHE A 59 8.82 5.02 -7.42
C PHE A 59 7.58 4.46 -6.69
N SER A 60 6.72 5.34 -6.19
CA SER A 60 5.51 4.97 -5.45
C SER A 60 4.51 4.23 -6.34
N SER A 61 4.40 4.59 -7.62
CA SER A 61 3.52 3.89 -8.57
C SER A 61 4.02 2.46 -8.86
N ILE A 62 5.34 2.25 -8.94
CA ILE A 62 5.92 0.91 -9.06
C ILE A 62 5.58 0.07 -7.83
N VAL A 63 5.79 0.60 -6.62
CA VAL A 63 5.46 -0.11 -5.38
C VAL A 63 3.96 -0.46 -5.32
N MET A 64 3.09 0.48 -5.69
CA MET A 64 1.65 0.25 -5.75
C MET A 64 1.30 -0.86 -6.75
N GLY A 65 1.93 -0.89 -7.93
CA GLY A 65 1.72 -1.95 -8.91
C GLY A 65 2.08 -3.33 -8.34
N VAL A 66 3.19 -3.44 -7.60
CA VAL A 66 3.57 -4.68 -6.92
C VAL A 66 2.53 -5.09 -5.88
N ILE A 67 2.06 -4.15 -5.05
CA ILE A 67 1.01 -4.40 -4.05
C ILE A 67 -0.28 -4.90 -4.72
N GLN A 68 -0.69 -4.30 -5.84
CA GLN A 68 -1.88 -4.73 -6.58
C GLN A 68 -1.75 -6.16 -7.11
N VAL A 69 -0.59 -6.51 -7.69
CA VAL A 69 -0.34 -7.88 -8.18
C VAL A 69 -0.37 -8.89 -7.03
N LEU A 70 0.29 -8.57 -5.92
CA LEU A 70 0.30 -9.45 -4.74
C LEU A 70 -1.09 -9.59 -4.13
N THR A 71 -1.84 -8.50 -4.03
CA THR A 71 -3.23 -8.49 -3.55
C THR A 71 -4.11 -9.35 -4.45
N ASN A 72 -4.08 -9.14 -5.76
CA ASN A 72 -4.90 -9.91 -6.70
C ASN A 72 -4.55 -11.41 -6.65
N ARG A 73 -3.26 -11.75 -6.65
CA ARG A 73 -2.82 -13.16 -6.54
C ARG A 73 -3.18 -13.77 -5.19
N GLY A 74 -3.04 -13.03 -4.11
CA GLY A 74 -3.39 -13.47 -2.76
C GLY A 74 -4.88 -13.74 -2.63
N THR A 75 -5.71 -12.80 -3.09
CA THR A 75 -7.18 -12.94 -3.12
C THR A 75 -7.61 -14.13 -3.96
N GLN A 76 -7.06 -14.31 -5.16
CA GLN A 76 -7.40 -15.47 -5.99
C GLN A 76 -7.02 -16.79 -5.31
N ARG A 77 -5.84 -16.90 -4.69
CA ARG A 77 -5.45 -18.10 -3.93
C ARG A 77 -6.37 -18.36 -2.74
N ALA A 78 -6.77 -17.32 -2.02
CA ALA A 78 -7.68 -17.43 -0.88
C ALA A 78 -9.07 -17.90 -1.32
N LEU A 79 -9.61 -17.31 -2.39
CA LEU A 79 -10.89 -17.73 -2.98
C LEU A 79 -10.84 -19.16 -3.51
N GLN A 80 -9.74 -19.55 -4.17
CA GLN A 80 -9.58 -20.90 -4.69
C GLN A 80 -9.51 -21.94 -3.56
N LYS A 81 -8.86 -21.62 -2.43
CA LYS A 81 -8.89 -22.46 -1.21
C LYS A 81 -10.28 -22.50 -0.59
N TYR A 82 -10.97 -21.38 -0.52
CA TYR A 82 -12.32 -21.30 0.03
C TYR A 82 -13.32 -22.13 -0.79
N ASN A 83 -13.29 -22.00 -2.12
CA ASN A 83 -14.15 -22.80 -3.01
C ASN A 83 -13.83 -24.29 -2.95
N ARG A 84 -12.55 -24.67 -2.93
CA ARG A 84 -12.16 -26.08 -2.79
C ARG A 84 -12.68 -26.71 -1.48
N ASN A 85 -12.67 -25.96 -0.39
CA ASN A 85 -13.20 -26.44 0.89
C ASN A 85 -14.73 -26.50 0.93
N LEU A 86 -15.44 -25.83 0.01
CA LEU A 86 -16.90 -25.92 -0.11
C LEU A 86 -17.34 -27.12 -0.95
N ASP A 87 -16.53 -27.55 -1.92
CA ASP A 87 -16.81 -28.74 -2.74
C ASP A 87 -16.52 -30.07 -2.00
N GLU A 88 -15.79 -30.03 -0.89
CA GLU A 88 -15.48 -31.19 -0.02
C GLU A 88 -16.51 -31.42 1.11
N VAL A 89 -17.58 -30.60 1.23
CA VAL A 89 -18.67 -30.72 2.23
C VAL A 89 -20.00 -31.01 1.56
#